data_AF-A0A0R3UCP8-F1
#
_entry.id   AF-A0A0R3UCP8-F1
#
_cell.length_a   1.000
_cell.length_b   1.000
_cell.length_c   1.000
_cell.angle_alpha   90.00
_cell.angle_beta   90.00
_cell.angle_gamma   90.00
#
_symmetry.space_group_name_H-M   'P 1'
#
loop_
_entity.id
_entity.type
_entity.pdbx_description
1 polymer ?
#
loop_
_entity_poly.entity_id
_entity_poly.type
_entity_poly.pdbx_seq_one_letter_code
_entity_poly.pdbx_strand_id
1 'polypeptide(L)'
;MNCDIRCTRALNSRHEQKWQTISHSDIPPESLGETGALSLKPPTEEDLRQSAALEEALTQMDVFESREEMHQRREALSKLQEMSNRWIYKKAVEQSLPEHIALSTTGKIFTFVFHWCLASCICL
;
A
#
# COMPACT_ATOMS: atom_id res chain seq x y z
N MET A 1 10.34 -22.45 8.69
CA MET A 1 10.97 -21.30 9.36
C MET A 1 11.54 -20.38 8.30
N ASN A 2 11.29 -19.07 8.46
CA ASN A 2 11.59 -17.95 7.54
C ASN A 2 10.58 -17.74 6.41
N CYS A 3 9.45 -17.11 6.76
CA CYS A 3 8.62 -16.37 5.81
C CYS A 3 9.33 -15.04 5.52
N ASP A 4 10.00 -14.94 4.38
CA ASP A 4 10.77 -13.74 3.99
C ASP A 4 9.78 -12.68 3.45
N ILE A 5 9.33 -11.78 4.32
CA ILE A 5 8.48 -10.62 4.00
C ILE A 5 9.22 -9.56 3.14
N ARG A 6 10.46 -9.85 2.70
CA ARG A 6 11.27 -8.96 1.85
C ARG A 6 10.86 -9.00 0.37
N CYS A 7 9.66 -8.54 0.05
CA CYS A 7 9.28 -8.14 -1.31
C CYS A 7 9.26 -6.61 -1.48
N THR A 8 10.12 -5.88 -0.77
CA THR A 8 10.24 -4.40 -0.85
C THR A 8 11.65 -3.91 -1.17
N ARG A 9 12.50 -4.74 -1.80
CA ARG A 9 13.85 -4.30 -2.21
C ARG A 9 14.13 -4.60 -3.68
N ALA A 10 13.41 -3.93 -4.58
CA ALA A 10 13.79 -3.87 -6.01
C ALA A 10 13.33 -2.60 -6.76
N LEU A 11 13.09 -1.47 -6.07
CA LEU A 11 12.86 -0.17 -6.71
C LEU A 11 13.46 0.98 -5.89
N ASN A 12 14.73 0.88 -5.49
CA ASN A 12 15.46 2.02 -4.92
C ASN A 12 16.86 2.10 -5.53
N SER A 13 16.93 2.68 -6.72
CA SER A 13 18.16 3.26 -7.28
C SER A 13 18.02 4.77 -7.52
N ARG A 14 17.13 5.44 -6.78
CA ARG A 14 17.09 6.90 -6.66
C ARG A 14 16.45 7.28 -5.32
N HIS A 15 17.23 7.91 -4.44
CA HIS A 15 16.98 8.28 -3.04
C HIS A 15 17.30 7.19 -1.99
N GLU A 16 18.55 7.19 -1.53
CA GLU A 16 18.91 6.66 -0.22
C GLU A 16 18.21 7.49 0.86
N GLN A 17 17.12 6.98 1.43
CA GLN A 17 16.73 7.39 2.78
C GLN A 17 17.36 6.43 3.78
N LYS A 18 18.52 6.86 4.29
CA LYS A 18 19.15 6.36 5.50
C LYS A 18 18.11 6.42 6.62
N TRP A 19 17.68 5.26 7.13
CA TRP A 19 16.96 5.22 8.41
C TRP A 19 17.93 5.66 9.50
N GLN A 20 17.93 6.96 9.80
CA GLN A 20 18.66 7.49 10.93
C GLN A 20 17.92 7.04 12.19
N THR A 21 18.64 6.43 13.13
CA THR A 21 18.14 6.16 14.47
C THR A 21 17.91 7.52 15.14
N ILE A 22 16.66 8.00 15.17
CA ILE A 22 16.32 9.28 15.77
C ILE A 22 16.45 9.13 17.29
N SER A 23 17.35 9.90 17.89
CA SER A 23 17.49 10.03 19.35
C SER A 23 16.25 10.71 19.93
N HIS A 24 15.81 10.19 21.08
CA HIS A 24 14.52 10.38 21.73
C HIS A 24 14.13 11.82 22.18
N SER A 25 14.87 12.88 21.82
CA SER A 25 14.72 14.21 22.44
C SER A 25 14.14 15.33 21.57
N ASP A 26 14.04 15.20 20.24
CA ASP A 26 13.74 16.37 19.38
C ASP A 26 12.64 16.15 18.33
N ILE A 27 11.60 15.38 18.66
CA ILE A 27 10.38 15.32 17.85
C ILE A 27 9.31 16.15 18.57
N PRO A 28 8.97 17.36 18.10
CA PRO A 28 7.69 17.96 18.48
C PRO A 28 6.62 16.92 18.13
N PRO A 29 5.77 16.48 19.08
CA PRO A 29 4.73 15.52 18.77
C PRO A 29 3.75 16.21 17.83
N GLU A 30 4.01 16.14 16.53
CA GLU A 30 3.03 16.47 15.52
C GLU A 30 1.90 15.48 15.74
N SER A 31 0.82 16.00 16.32
CA SER A 31 -0.33 15.20 16.69
C SER A 31 -0.87 14.54 15.43
N LEU A 32 -0.83 13.21 15.35
CA LEU A 32 -1.43 12.43 14.26
C LEU A 32 -2.96 12.34 14.42
N GLY A 33 -3.59 13.46 14.75
CA GLY A 33 -4.99 13.59 15.11
C GLY A 33 -5.26 14.94 15.78
N GLU A 34 -6.53 15.22 16.07
CA GLU A 34 -6.94 16.50 16.69
C GLU A 34 -6.47 16.64 18.15
N THR A 35 -6.21 15.51 18.82
CA THR A 35 -5.72 15.46 20.22
C THR A 35 -4.40 14.72 20.30
N GLY A 36 -3.50 15.18 21.17
CA GLY A 36 -2.21 14.56 21.41
C GLY A 36 -2.29 13.12 21.94
N ALA A 37 -1.17 12.41 21.86
CA ALA A 37 -1.09 11.01 22.29
C ALA A 37 -1.37 10.84 23.79
N LEU A 38 -2.16 9.83 24.14
CA LEU A 38 -2.47 9.48 25.53
C LEU A 38 -1.25 8.89 26.28
N SER A 39 -0.39 8.15 25.57
CA SER A 39 0.83 7.55 26.10
C SER A 39 1.88 7.45 25.00
N LEU A 40 3.14 7.75 25.35
CA LEU A 40 4.32 7.57 24.50
C LEU A 40 5.24 6.46 25.02
N LYS A 41 4.75 5.62 25.94
CA LYS A 41 5.54 4.53 26.51
C LYS A 41 5.83 3.47 25.44
N PRO A 42 7.08 3.00 25.32
CA PRO A 42 7.41 1.89 24.44
C PRO A 42 6.75 0.58 24.94
N PRO A 43 6.56 -0.41 24.06
CA PRO A 43 6.05 -1.71 24.45
C PRO A 43 7.00 -2.40 25.44
N THR A 44 6.43 -3.14 26.38
CA THR A 44 7.17 -4.01 27.30
C THR A 44 7.53 -5.34 26.63
N GLU A 45 8.45 -6.09 27.24
CA GLU A 45 8.81 -7.42 26.75
C GLU A 45 7.59 -8.38 26.71
N GLU A 46 6.67 -8.25 27.67
CA GLU A 46 5.43 -9.03 27.68
C GLU A 46 4.52 -8.64 26.52
N ASP A 47 4.41 -7.36 26.18
CA ASP A 47 3.63 -6.90 25.01
C ASP A 47 4.17 -7.48 23.70
N LEU A 48 5.49 -7.56 23.56
CA LEU A 48 6.15 -8.19 22.40
C LEU A 48 5.86 -9.69 22.34
N ARG A 49 5.98 -10.39 23.48
CA ARG A 49 5.68 -11.82 23.58
C ARG A 49 4.23 -12.12 23.20
N GLN A 50 3.29 -11.30 23.68
CA GLN A 50 1.87 -11.43 23.37
C GLN A 50 1.56 -11.11 21.90
N SER A 51 2.21 -10.08 21.33
CA SER A 51 2.06 -9.74 19.92
C SER A 51 2.52 -10.87 18.99
N ALA A 52 3.63 -11.54 19.33
CA ALA A 52 4.10 -12.71 18.58
C ALA A 52 3.14 -13.91 18.67
N ALA A 53 2.58 -14.17 19.87
CA ALA A 53 1.57 -15.22 20.04
C ALA A 53 0.28 -14.92 19.25
N LEU A 54 -0.12 -13.65 19.16
CA LEU A 54 -1.24 -13.21 18.34
C LEU A 54 -0.96 -13.43 16.85
N GLU A 55 0.23 -13.06 16.37
CA GLU A 55 0.62 -13.26 14.97
C GLU A 55 0.60 -14.75 14.57
N GLU A 56 1.08 -15.63 15.46
CA GLU A 56 1.02 -17.08 15.25
C GLU A 56 -0.44 -17.57 15.15
N ALA A 57 -1.31 -17.14 16.07
CA ALA A 57 -2.72 -17.49 16.04
C ALA A 57 -3.42 -17.01 14.76
N LEU A 58 -3.17 -15.78 14.32
CA LEU A 58 -3.70 -15.23 13.07
C LEU A 58 -3.20 -16.00 11.85
N THR A 59 -1.94 -16.44 11.87
CA THR A 59 -1.38 -17.27 10.81
C THR A 59 -2.08 -18.63 10.72
N GLN A 60 -2.43 -19.24 11.85
CA GLN A 60 -3.22 -20.49 11.87
C GLN A 60 -4.66 -20.29 11.36
N MET A 61 -5.19 -19.07 11.43
CA MET A 61 -6.51 -18.71 10.92
C MET A 61 -6.51 -18.39 9.41
N ASP A 62 -5.37 -18.45 8.74
CA ASP A 62 -5.22 -18.20 7.29
C ASP A 62 -5.77 -16.82 6.84
N VAL A 63 -5.56 -15.78 7.66
CA VAL A 63 -6.06 -14.42 7.38
C VAL A 63 -5.10 -13.58 6.51
N PHE A 64 -3.89 -14.09 6.28
CA PHE A 64 -2.86 -13.41 5.48
C PHE A 64 -2.89 -13.92 4.05
N GLU A 65 -2.84 -13.01 3.08
CA GLU A 65 -2.72 -13.40 1.68
C GLU A 65 -1.37 -14.05 1.38
N SER A 66 -1.37 -15.06 0.51
CA SER A 66 -0.14 -15.67 0.02
C SER A 66 0.61 -14.73 -0.93
N ARG A 67 1.91 -15.01 -1.12
CA ARG A 67 2.75 -14.23 -2.05
C ARG A 67 2.26 -14.34 -3.49
N GLU A 68 1.73 -15.50 -3.85
CA GLU A 68 1.18 -15.82 -5.15
C GLU A 68 -0.11 -15.00 -5.40
N GLU A 69 -1.01 -14.94 -4.43
CA GLU A 69 -2.23 -14.12 -4.53
C GLU A 69 -1.92 -12.63 -4.61
N MET A 70 -0.97 -12.15 -3.79
CA MET A 70 -0.49 -10.76 -3.87
C MET A 70 0.08 -10.46 -5.27
N HIS A 71 0.86 -11.40 -5.85
CA HIS A 71 1.40 -11.24 -7.19
C HIS A 71 0.30 -11.19 -8.24
N GLN A 72 -0.69 -12.10 -8.16
CA GLN A 72 -1.83 -12.12 -9.07
C GLN A 72 -2.62 -10.81 -9.02
N ARG A 73 -2.84 -10.23 -7.83
CA ARG A 73 -3.47 -8.91 -7.67
C ARG A 73 -2.67 -7.82 -8.36
N ARG A 74 -1.35 -7.81 -8.17
CA ARG A 74 -0.46 -6.85 -8.82
C ARG A 74 -0.52 -6.94 -10.35
N GLU A 75 -0.50 -8.15 -10.91
CA GLU A 75 -0.63 -8.35 -12.34
C GLU A 75 -1.98 -7.89 -12.88
N ALA A 76 -3.07 -8.18 -12.16
CA ALA A 76 -4.40 -7.71 -12.52
C ALA A 76 -4.46 -6.18 -12.56
N LEU A 77 -3.89 -5.50 -11.55
CA LEU A 77 -3.81 -4.04 -11.51
C LEU A 77 -2.97 -3.47 -12.66
N SER A 78 -1.86 -4.12 -13.03
CA SER A 78 -1.06 -3.71 -14.19
C SER A 78 -1.87 -3.77 -15.49
N LYS A 79 -2.59 -4.87 -15.70
CA LYS A 79 -3.45 -5.05 -16.88
C LYS A 79 -4.57 -4.01 -16.92
N LEU A 80 -5.20 -3.74 -15.77
CA LEU A 80 -6.22 -2.69 -15.65
C LEU A 80 -5.66 -1.31 -15.98
N GLN A 81 -4.46 -0.99 -15.50
CA GLN A 81 -3.79 0.28 -15.76
C GLN A 81 -3.51 0.47 -17.26
N GLU A 82 -3.06 -0.58 -17.94
CA GLU A 82 -2.86 -0.55 -19.39
C GLU A 82 -4.19 -0.37 -20.15
N MET A 83 -5.24 -1.08 -19.74
CA MET A 83 -6.58 -0.95 -20.33
C MET A 83 -7.13 0.47 -20.16
N SER A 84 -6.96 1.06 -18.97
CA SER A 84 -7.36 2.43 -18.67
C SER A 84 -6.64 3.43 -19.59
N ASN A 85 -5.31 3.32 -19.72
CA ASN A 85 -4.53 4.20 -20.58
C ASN A 85 -4.92 4.08 -22.05
N ARG A 86 -5.14 2.86 -22.56
CA ARG A 86 -5.62 2.65 -23.94
C ARG A 86 -6.99 3.28 -24.17
N TRP A 87 -7.90 3.14 -23.21
CA TRP A 87 -9.23 3.74 -23.29
C TRP A 87 -9.16 5.28 -23.26
N ILE A 88 -8.34 5.86 -22.37
CA ILE A 88 -8.13 7.31 -22.29
C ILE A 88 -7.55 7.84 -23.60
N TYR A 89 -6.53 7.19 -24.15
CA TYR A 89 -5.95 7.56 -25.44
C TYR A 89 -7.01 7.54 -26.56
N LYS A 90 -7.78 6.46 -26.67
CA LYS A 90 -8.87 6.36 -27.67
C LYS A 90 -9.88 7.50 -27.52
N LYS A 91 -10.27 7.82 -26.28
CA LYS A 91 -11.19 8.93 -25.99
C LYS A 91 -10.60 10.30 -26.29
N ALA A 92 -9.29 10.47 -26.14
CA ALA A 92 -8.60 11.70 -26.52
C ALA A 92 -8.60 11.91 -28.04
N VAL A 93 -8.32 10.84 -28.81
CA VAL A 93 -8.36 10.89 -30.28
C VAL A 93 -9.79 11.17 -30.79
N GLU A 94 -10.82 10.54 -30.21
CA GLU A 94 -12.23 10.81 -30.54
C GLU A 94 -12.62 12.29 -30.30
N GLN A 95 -11.99 12.95 -29.31
CA GLN A 95 -12.21 14.36 -29.00
C GLN A 95 -11.33 15.32 -29.83
N SER A 96 -10.66 14.82 -30.88
CA SER A 96 -9.79 15.60 -31.76
C SER A 96 -8.60 16.28 -31.06
N LEU A 97 -8.11 15.69 -29.96
CA LEU A 97 -6.86 16.15 -29.34
C LEU A 97 -5.67 15.85 -30.28
N PRO A 98 -4.71 16.79 -30.43
CA PRO A 98 -3.48 16.53 -31.18
C PRO A 98 -2.77 15.30 -30.64
N GLU A 99 -2.17 14.51 -31.54
CA GLU A 99 -1.57 13.21 -31.21
C GLU A 99 -0.52 13.30 -30.09
N HIS A 100 0.27 14.38 -30.07
CA HIS A 100 1.26 14.61 -29.00
C HIS A 100 0.59 14.78 -27.61
N ILE A 101 -0.60 15.39 -27.55
CA ILE A 101 -1.36 15.58 -26.31
C ILE A 101 -2.04 14.27 -25.92
N ALA A 102 -2.65 13.57 -26.87
CA ALA A 102 -3.31 12.29 -26.64
C ALA A 102 -2.33 11.25 -26.07
N LEU A 103 -1.10 11.17 -26.60
CA LEU A 103 -0.05 10.29 -26.09
C LEU A 103 0.44 10.68 -24.69
N SER A 104 0.48 11.98 -24.38
CA SER A 104 0.86 12.47 -23.04
C SER A 104 -0.25 12.33 -22.00
N THR A 105 -1.50 12.10 -22.43
CA THR A 105 -2.67 11.97 -21.55
C THR A 105 -2.74 10.54 -21.01
N THR A 106 -2.20 10.35 -19.80
CA THR A 106 -2.19 9.07 -19.09
C THR A 106 -3.07 9.16 -17.84
N GLY A 107 -3.81 8.09 -17.54
CA GLY A 107 -4.57 7.95 -16.30
C GLY A 107 -3.77 7.20 -15.24
N LYS A 108 -4.17 7.32 -13.98
CA LYS A 108 -3.60 6.50 -12.90
C LYS A 108 -4.73 5.83 -12.13
N ILE A 109 -4.64 4.52 -12.00
CA ILE A 109 -5.54 3.74 -11.16
C ILE A 109 -5.07 3.87 -9.71
N PHE A 110 -6.03 4.17 -8.84
CA PHE A 110 -5.83 4.20 -7.41
C PHE A 110 -6.70 3.11 -6.80
N THR A 111 -6.09 2.25 -6.00
CA THR A 111 -6.80 1.29 -5.16
C THR A 111 -7.06 1.94 -3.82
N PHE A 112 -8.32 2.08 -3.46
CA PHE A 112 -8.74 2.48 -2.12
C PHE A 112 -9.43 1.29 -1.48
N VAL A 113 -9.27 1.12 -0.17
CA VAL A 113 -9.85 0.09 0.73
C VAL A 113 -9.04 -1.19 0.97
N PHE A 114 -9.20 -1.74 2.19
CA PHE A 114 -8.82 -3.10 2.58
C PHE A 114 -9.80 -4.10 1.96
N HIS A 115 -9.28 -5.08 1.24
CA HIS A 115 -9.98 -6.17 0.57
C HIS A 115 -10.62 -7.16 1.57
N TRP A 116 -11.50 -6.69 2.46
CA TRP A 116 -12.39 -7.53 3.28
C TRP A 116 -13.68 -6.78 3.73
N CYS A 117 -14.14 -5.75 3.01
CA CYS A 117 -15.42 -5.11 3.35
C CYS A 117 -16.19 -4.50 2.16
N LEU A 118 -16.14 -5.11 0.98
CA LEU A 118 -16.98 -4.68 -0.16
C LEU A 118 -17.68 -5.87 -0.83
N ALA A 119 -18.47 -6.59 -0.03
CA ALA A 119 -19.64 -7.31 -0.55
C ALA A 119 -20.91 -6.42 -0.57
N SER A 120 -20.83 -5.11 -0.26
CA SER A 120 -22.05 -4.27 -0.20
C SER A 120 -21.98 -2.86 -0.78
N CYS A 121 -20.92 -2.44 -1.48
CA CYS A 121 -20.96 -1.16 -2.19
C CYS A 121 -20.68 -1.36 -3.68
N ILE A 122 -21.58 -2.09 -4.35
CA ILE A 122 -21.93 -1.84 -5.74
C ILE A 122 -23.38 -1.35 -5.72
N CYS A 123 -23.57 -0.11 -6.17
CA CYS A 123 -24.82 0.60 -6.42
C CYS A 123 -25.68 0.96 -5.19
N LEU A 124 -25.49 2.17 -4.67
CA LEU A 124 -26.57 3.17 -4.58
C LEU A 124 -25.99 4.58 -4.73
#